data_AF-A0A4P2VGF3-F1
#
_entry.id   AF-A0A4P2VGF3-F1
#
_cell.length_a   1.000
_cell.length_b   1.000
_cell.length_c   1.000
_cell.angle_alpha   90.00
_cell.angle_beta   90.00
_cell.angle_gamma   90.00
#
_symmetry.space_group_name_H-M   'P 1'
#
loop_
_entity.id
_entity.type
_entity.pdbx_description
1 polymer ?
#
loop_
_entity_poly.entity_id
_entity_poly.type
_entity_poly.pdbx_seq_one_letter_code
_entity_poly.pdbx_strand_id
1 'polypeptide(L)'
;MPIWNRKIKNNLNTLIIYISVLLLLNACNTVPVVVRGPPPQPVTLPFLRLEQAGECYYIDDFLPTPDSLVNGKTSNLYLRYYTYWNARYKYWSEVGIMLAFYSKDLRCWALFEEYALPRIEEK
;
A
#
# COMPACT_ATOMS: atom_id res chain seq x y z
N MET A 1 -29.98 -60.20 4.53
CA MET A 1 -29.71 -59.12 3.55
C MET A 1 -29.06 -57.89 4.23
N PRO A 2 -27.72 -57.78 4.40
CA PRO A 2 -27.13 -56.57 4.98
C PRO A 2 -26.02 -55.88 4.15
N ILE A 3 -25.65 -56.40 2.98
CA ILE A 3 -24.46 -55.93 2.23
C ILE A 3 -24.73 -54.64 1.43
N TRP A 4 -25.97 -54.44 0.98
CA TRP A 4 -26.34 -53.30 0.10
C TRP A 4 -26.33 -51.94 0.83
N ASN A 5 -26.80 -51.89 2.08
CA ASN A 5 -26.80 -50.66 2.89
C ASN A 5 -25.40 -50.15 3.25
N ARG A 6 -24.40 -51.05 3.37
CA ARG A 6 -23.02 -50.65 3.69
C ARG A 6 -22.35 -49.95 2.50
N LYS A 7 -22.63 -50.40 1.27
CA LYS A 7 -22.06 -49.84 0.04
C LYS A 7 -22.60 -48.43 -0.24
N ILE A 8 -23.91 -48.22 -0.02
CA ILE A 8 -24.55 -46.91 -0.17
C ILE A 8 -24.02 -45.91 0.86
N LYS A 9 -23.87 -46.33 2.12
CA LYS A 9 -23.34 -45.48 3.19
C LYS A 9 -21.88 -45.06 2.96
N ASN A 10 -21.05 -45.97 2.43
CA ASN A 10 -19.67 -45.65 2.08
C ASN A 10 -19.60 -44.64 0.92
N ASN A 11 -20.41 -44.80 -0.12
CA ASN A 11 -20.44 -43.87 -1.24
C ASN A 11 -20.92 -42.47 -0.82
N LEU A 12 -21.89 -42.39 0.10
CA LEU A 12 -22.35 -41.13 0.70
C LEU A 12 -21.24 -40.43 1.49
N ASN A 13 -20.49 -41.18 2.30
CA ASN A 13 -19.36 -40.63 3.06
C ASN A 13 -18.25 -40.09 2.13
N THR A 14 -17.93 -40.79 1.05
CA THR A 14 -16.95 -40.33 0.06
C THR A 14 -17.40 -39.05 -0.63
N LEU A 15 -18.71 -38.93 -0.92
CA LEU A 15 -19.28 -37.76 -1.59
C LEU A 15 -19.30 -36.53 -0.67
N ILE A 16 -19.60 -36.72 0.62
CA ILE A 16 -19.51 -35.66 1.64
C ILE A 16 -18.07 -35.15 1.77
N ILE A 17 -17.09 -36.06 1.80
CA ILE A 17 -15.68 -35.68 1.85
C ILE A 17 -15.29 -34.86 0.61
N TYR A 18 -15.71 -35.28 -0.58
CA TYR A 18 -15.40 -34.56 -1.82
C TYR A 18 -15.98 -33.15 -1.83
N ILE A 19 -17.23 -32.99 -1.39
CA ILE A 19 -17.89 -31.68 -1.27
C ILE A 19 -17.18 -30.79 -0.25
N SER A 20 -16.77 -31.35 0.89
CA SER A 20 -16.04 -30.58 1.91
C SER A 20 -14.66 -30.09 1.42
N VAL A 21 -13.95 -30.90 0.63
CA VAL A 21 -12.67 -30.50 0.02
C VAL A 21 -12.85 -29.41 -1.04
N LEU A 22 -13.90 -29.51 -1.87
CA LEU A 22 -14.26 -28.48 -2.85
C LEU A 22 -14.62 -27.12 -2.21
N LEU A 23 -15.30 -27.14 -1.06
CA LEU A 23 -15.63 -25.93 -0.32
C LEU A 23 -14.39 -25.26 0.30
N LEU A 24 -13.43 -26.04 0.80
CA LEU A 24 -12.19 -25.52 1.37
C LEU A 24 -11.26 -24.88 0.33
N LEU A 25 -11.25 -25.39 -0.91
CA LEU A 25 -10.42 -24.84 -1.99
C LEU A 25 -10.88 -23.46 -2.47
N ASN A 26 -12.18 -23.12 -2.36
CA ASN A 26 -12.68 -21.81 -2.76
C ASN A 26 -12.40 -20.69 -1.73
N ALA A 27 -12.07 -21.02 -0.48
CA ALA A 27 -11.77 -20.03 0.55
C ALA A 27 -10.38 -19.40 0.41
N CYS A 28 -9.49 -19.94 -0.44
CA CYS A 28 -8.11 -19.48 -0.62
C CYS A 28 -7.93 -18.49 -1.80
N ASN A 29 -9.02 -18.09 -2.46
CA ASN A 29 -8.99 -17.16 -3.60
C ASN A 29 -9.46 -15.75 -3.23
N THR A 30 -9.41 -15.36 -1.96
CA THR A 30 -9.50 -13.94 -1.61
C THR A 30 -8.22 -13.26 -2.09
N VAL A 31 -8.19 -12.91 -3.37
CA VAL A 31 -7.24 -11.94 -3.92
C VAL A 31 -7.31 -10.74 -2.98
N PRO A 32 -6.20 -10.30 -2.36
CA PRO A 32 -6.23 -9.10 -1.56
C PRO A 32 -6.73 -7.99 -2.48
N VAL A 33 -7.93 -7.50 -2.18
CA VAL A 33 -8.46 -6.32 -2.85
C VAL A 33 -7.50 -5.22 -2.47
N VAL A 34 -6.55 -4.93 -3.36
CA VAL A 34 -5.76 -3.71 -3.28
C VAL A 34 -6.79 -2.61 -3.50
N VAL A 35 -7.31 -2.06 -2.41
CA VAL A 35 -8.13 -0.86 -2.43
C VAL A 35 -7.21 0.25 -2.88
N ARG A 36 -6.99 0.32 -4.20
CA ARG A 36 -6.39 1.48 -4.82
C ARG A 36 -7.46 2.54 -4.72
N GLY A 37 -7.30 3.43 -3.73
CA GLY A 37 -7.98 4.71 -3.78
C GLY A 37 -7.74 5.37 -5.15
N PRO A 38 -8.52 6.42 -5.49
CA PRO A 38 -8.25 7.20 -6.69
C PRO A 38 -6.74 7.54 -6.75
N PRO A 39 -6.11 7.44 -7.93
CA PRO A 39 -4.68 7.70 -8.04
C PRO A 39 -4.40 9.08 -7.45
N PRO A 40 -3.32 9.24 -6.65
CA PRO A 40 -2.98 10.53 -6.08
C PRO A 40 -2.92 11.53 -7.22
N GLN A 41 -3.74 12.60 -7.11
CA GLN A 41 -3.74 13.61 -8.15
C GLN A 41 -2.47 14.45 -7.99
N PRO A 42 -1.64 14.57 -9.05
CA PRO A 42 -0.51 15.47 -9.02
C PRO A 42 -1.06 16.89 -8.95
N VAL A 43 -0.88 17.55 -7.82
CA VAL A 43 -1.26 18.95 -7.68
C VAL A 43 -0.21 19.78 -8.41
N THR A 44 -0.66 20.58 -9.37
CA THR A 44 0.21 21.53 -10.08
C THR A 44 0.56 22.65 -9.09
N LEU A 45 1.61 22.44 -8.32
CA LEU A 45 2.17 23.48 -7.47
C LEU A 45 2.68 24.60 -8.39
N PRO A 46 2.41 25.89 -8.09
CA PRO A 46 3.10 26.98 -8.76
C PRO A 46 4.59 26.74 -8.54
N PHE A 47 5.25 26.30 -9.61
CA PHE A 47 6.65 25.88 -9.70
C PHE A 47 7.40 26.14 -8.38
N LEU A 48 7.31 25.20 -7.44
CA LEU A 48 8.31 25.11 -6.38
C LEU A 48 9.56 24.81 -7.16
N ARG A 49 10.33 25.87 -7.43
CA ARG A 49 11.55 25.85 -8.22
C ARG A 49 12.24 24.51 -7.99
N LEU A 50 12.32 23.70 -9.04
CA LEU A 50 13.29 22.61 -9.18
C LEU A 50 14.75 23.11 -9.05
N GLU A 51 14.98 24.35 -8.60
CA GLU A 51 16.27 25.03 -8.41
C GLU A 51 16.79 24.96 -6.97
N GLN A 52 16.41 23.93 -6.22
CA GLN A 52 17.25 23.48 -5.12
C GLN A 52 17.78 22.08 -5.41
N ALA A 53 18.24 21.89 -6.65
CA ALA A 53 19.21 20.87 -7.02
C ALA A 53 20.48 21.06 -6.18
N GLY A 54 20.44 20.61 -4.93
CA GLY A 54 21.48 20.85 -3.93
C GLY A 54 20.99 20.86 -2.48
N GLU A 55 19.68 20.94 -2.21
CA GLU A 55 19.20 20.80 -0.84
C GLU A 55 19.25 19.33 -0.42
N CYS A 56 20.13 19.10 0.55
CA CYS A 56 20.40 17.81 1.14
C CYS A 56 19.67 17.73 2.47
N TYR A 57 18.55 17.02 2.50
CA TYR A 57 17.80 16.84 3.74
C TYR A 57 18.30 15.61 4.48
N TYR A 58 18.70 15.81 5.73
CA TYR A 58 18.85 14.73 6.72
C TYR A 58 17.47 14.38 7.27
N ILE A 59 16.66 13.76 6.43
CA ILE A 59 15.24 13.53 6.68
C ILE A 59 14.97 12.76 7.98
N ASP A 60 15.89 11.89 8.39
CA ASP A 60 15.73 11.03 9.56
C ASP A 60 15.84 11.82 10.89
N ASP A 61 16.39 13.04 10.88
CA ASP A 61 16.59 13.85 12.10
C ASP A 61 15.53 14.94 12.30
N PHE A 62 14.86 15.38 11.23
CA PHE A 62 13.99 16.56 11.26
C PHE A 62 12.51 16.29 10.97
N LEU A 63 12.20 15.22 10.22
CA LEU A 63 10.81 14.92 9.89
C LEU A 63 10.14 14.15 11.04
N PRO A 64 8.85 14.42 11.29
CA PRO A 64 8.08 13.58 12.20
C PRO A 64 7.99 12.16 11.66
N THR A 65 7.73 11.19 12.54
CA THR A 65 7.53 9.80 12.11
C THR A 65 6.32 9.73 11.17
N PRO A 66 6.48 9.16 9.95
CA PRO A 66 5.38 9.03 9.01
C PRO A 66 4.38 7.96 9.44
N ASP A 67 3.13 8.09 8.99
CA ASP A 67 2.11 7.05 9.16
C ASP A 67 2.43 5.82 8.30
N SER A 68 3.05 6.05 7.13
CA SER A 68 3.56 4.99 6.28
C SER A 68 4.84 5.41 5.58
N LEU A 69 5.80 4.48 5.51
CA LEU A 69 7.05 4.65 4.79
C LEU A 69 7.21 3.50 3.78
N VAL A 70 7.34 3.86 2.51
CA VAL A 70 7.62 2.91 1.43
C VAL A 70 8.97 3.23 0.82
N ASN A 71 9.85 2.23 0.78
CA ASN A 71 11.18 2.36 0.21
C ASN A 71 11.23 1.69 -1.17
N GLY A 72 11.96 2.28 -2.10
CA GLY A 72 12.18 1.76 -3.43
C GLY A 72 13.60 1.97 -3.92
N LYS A 73 13.96 1.30 -5.00
CA LYS A 73 15.20 1.55 -5.73
C LYS A 73 14.89 1.54 -7.22
N THR A 74 15.29 2.59 -7.92
CA THR A 74 15.21 2.68 -9.38
C THR A 74 16.59 2.91 -9.95
N SER A 75 17.12 1.96 -10.72
CA SER A 75 18.47 2.02 -11.30
C SER A 75 19.54 2.48 -10.28
N ASN A 76 19.99 3.73 -10.38
CA ASN A 76 21.01 4.36 -9.53
C ASN A 76 20.48 5.25 -8.40
N LEU A 77 19.17 5.27 -8.17
CA LEU A 77 18.52 6.10 -7.16
C LEU A 77 17.75 5.24 -6.16
N TYR A 78 17.90 5.60 -4.90
CA TYR A 78 17.05 5.15 -3.81
C TYR A 78 15.87 6.09 -3.70
N LEU A 79 14.69 5.54 -3.43
CA LEU A 79 13.44 6.28 -3.31
C LEU A 79 12.83 6.01 -1.93
N ARG A 80 12.25 7.04 -1.32
CA ARG A 80 11.45 6.92 -0.09
C ARG A 80 10.18 7.73 -0.24
N TYR A 81 9.05 7.13 0.07
CA TYR A 81 7.74 7.76 0.06
C TYR A 81 7.23 7.80 1.50
N TYR A 82 7.06 9.01 2.03
CA TYR A 82 6.57 9.27 3.37
C TYR A 82 5.12 9.72 3.26
N THR A 83 4.21 9.06 3.96
CA THR A 83 2.79 9.41 4.00
C THR A 83 2.43 9.96 5.38
N TYR A 84 1.70 11.08 5.39
CA TYR A 84 1.14 11.70 6.59
C TYR A 84 -0.34 12.01 6.37
N TRP A 85 -1.21 11.43 7.19
CA TRP A 85 -2.66 11.68 7.18
C TRP A 85 -3.06 12.87 8.05
N ASN A 86 -2.23 13.22 9.04
CA ASN A 86 -2.44 14.34 9.94
C ASN A 86 -1.25 15.30 9.93
N ALA A 87 -1.00 15.94 8.79
CA ALA A 87 0.02 16.97 8.70
C ALA A 87 -0.60 18.36 8.91
N ARG A 88 -0.32 19.03 10.04
CA ARG A 88 -0.56 20.48 10.19
C ARG A 88 0.50 21.29 9.45
N TYR A 89 0.79 20.90 8.21
CA TYR A 89 1.83 21.52 7.39
C TYR A 89 1.20 22.46 6.36
N LYS A 90 1.70 23.70 6.35
CA LYS A 90 1.46 24.75 5.35
C LYS A 90 -0.02 25.14 5.16
N TYR A 91 -0.81 24.31 4.47
CA TYR A 91 -2.24 24.52 4.12
C TYR A 91 -3.06 23.22 4.10
N TRP A 92 -2.52 22.11 4.59
CA TRP A 92 -3.01 20.75 4.33
C TRP A 92 -3.70 20.12 5.55
N SER A 93 -4.46 20.89 6.32
CA SER A 93 -5.06 20.40 7.57
C SER A 93 -6.14 19.35 7.39
N GLU A 94 -6.69 19.20 6.18
CA GLU A 94 -7.86 18.36 5.91
C GLU A 94 -7.57 17.17 4.99
N VAL A 95 -6.35 17.09 4.43
CA VAL A 95 -5.95 16.12 3.41
C VAL A 95 -4.67 15.40 3.82
N GLY A 96 -4.52 14.15 3.40
CA GLY A 96 -3.26 13.45 3.56
C GLY A 96 -2.22 13.99 2.58
N ILE A 97 -0.95 13.92 2.95
CA ILE A 97 0.17 14.26 2.07
C ILE A 97 1.09 13.05 1.90
N MET A 98 1.65 12.91 0.72
CA MET A 98 2.73 11.96 0.45
C MET A 98 3.93 12.70 -0.13
N LEU A 99 5.08 12.60 0.54
CA LEU A 99 6.35 13.21 0.14
C LEU A 99 7.25 12.13 -0.46
N ALA A 100 7.73 12.36 -1.68
CA ALA A 100 8.65 11.47 -2.38
C ALA A 100 10.07 12.07 -2.37
N PHE A 101 10.99 11.33 -1.77
CA PHE A 101 12.42 11.67 -1.72
C PHE A 101 13.23 10.70 -2.56
N TYR A 102 14.34 11.19 -3.11
CA TYR A 102 15.36 10.35 -3.72
C TYR A 102 16.74 10.59 -3.13
N SER A 103 17.61 9.59 -3.22
CA SER A 103 19.01 9.67 -2.81
C SER A 103 19.90 8.84 -3.73
N LYS A 104 21.16 9.28 -3.89
CA LYS A 104 22.20 8.51 -4.59
C LYS A 104 23.08 7.71 -3.62
N ASP A 105 23.23 8.19 -2.38
CA ASP A 105 24.22 7.72 -1.41
C ASP A 105 23.62 7.29 -0.06
N LEU A 106 22.28 7.29 0.05
CA LEU A 106 21.48 7.01 1.26
C LEU A 106 21.64 8.01 2.41
N ARG A 107 22.54 8.99 2.26
CA ARG A 107 22.80 10.02 3.28
C ARG A 107 22.05 11.30 2.93
N CYS A 108 22.14 11.68 1.67
CA CYS A 108 21.56 12.91 1.17
C CYS A 108 20.23 12.63 0.47
N TRP A 109 19.13 13.15 1.00
CA TRP A 109 17.81 12.98 0.42
C TRP A 109 17.32 14.30 -0.15
N ALA A 110 16.88 14.29 -1.40
CA ALA A 110 16.28 15.43 -2.08
C ALA A 110 14.79 15.17 -2.28
N LEU A 111 13.95 16.16 -1.97
CA LEU A 111 12.52 16.10 -2.25
C LEU A 111 12.30 16.22 -3.75
N PHE A 112 11.56 15.27 -4.32
CA PHE A 112 11.26 15.21 -5.75
C PHE A 112 9.81 15.57 -6.04
N GLU A 113 8.86 15.01 -5.28
CA GLU A 113 7.44 15.24 -5.48
C GLU A 113 6.67 15.30 -4.15
N GLU A 114 5.59 16.06 -4.14
CA GLU A 114 4.62 16.16 -3.05
C GLU A 114 3.22 15.91 -3.63
N TYR A 115 2.49 14.98 -3.02
CA TYR A 115 1.18 14.52 -3.49
C TYR A 115 0.09 14.76 -2.46
N ALA A 116 -1.08 15.15 -2.97
CA ALA A 116 -2.31 15.15 -2.21
C ALA A 116 -2.92 13.76 -2.16
N LEU A 117 -3.16 13.25 -0.96
CA LEU A 117 -3.96 12.05 -0.75
C LEU A 117 -5.38 12.45 -0.35
N PRO A 118 -6.39 12.11 -1.16
CA PRO A 118 -7.77 12.29 -0.76
C PRO A 118 -8.04 11.44 0.48
N ARG A 119 -8.72 12.02 1.46
CA ARG A 119 -9.15 11.29 2.65
C ARG A 119 -10.15 10.23 2.20
N ILE A 120 -9.84 8.96 2.46
CA ILE A 120 -10.79 7.87 2.20
C ILE A 120 -11.82 7.99 3.32
N GLU A 121 -12.99 8.55 3.03
CA GLU A 121 -14.12 8.50 3.94
C GLU A 121 -14.58 7.04 4.04
N GLU A 122 -14.39 6.41 5.20
CA GLU A 122 -15.03 5.14 5.51
C GLU A 122 -16.55 5.39 5.53
N LYS A 123 -17.25 4.87 4.52
CA LYS A 123 -18.72 4.85 4.47
C LYS A 123 -19.29 3.82 5.42
#